data_AF-A0A662HSM6-F1
#
_entry.id   AF-A0A662HSM6-F1
#
_cell.length_a   1.000
_cell.length_b   1.000
_cell.length_c   1.000
_cell.angle_alpha   90.00
_cell.angle_beta   90.00
_cell.angle_gamma   90.00
#
_symmetry.space_group_name_H-M   'P 1'
#
loop_
_entity.id
_entity.type
_entity.pdbx_description
1 polymer ?
#
loop_
_entity_poly.entity_id
_entity_poly.type
_entity_poly.pdbx_seq_one_letter_code
_entity_poly.pdbx_strand_id
1 'polypeptide(L)'
;MSVAITIKVKEEVLRLAEKMVEYGLARSRSHAINLMIEKGLDKIVEEVRLWERMRVSVEELKKENYRIRHGGLSEILNEGRTKR
;
A
#
# COMPACT_ATOMS: atom_id res chain seq x y z
N MET A 1 15.38 -13.58 -15.96
CA MET A 1 14.68 -14.86 -16.19
C MET A 1 14.13 -15.35 -14.86
N SER A 2 12.84 -15.69 -14.78
CA SER A 2 12.24 -16.29 -13.58
C SER A 2 11.98 -17.78 -13.83
N VAL A 3 12.42 -18.63 -12.91
CA VAL A 3 12.18 -20.08 -12.96
C VAL A 3 10.97 -20.39 -12.09
N ALA A 4 10.02 -21.16 -12.61
CA ALA A 4 8.87 -21.61 -11.84
C ALA A 4 9.29 -22.72 -10.88
N ILE A 5 8.95 -22.56 -9.60
CA ILE A 5 9.18 -23.56 -8.56
C ILE A 5 7.88 -23.81 -7.82
N THR A 6 7.70 -25.05 -7.36
CA THR A 6 6.65 -25.40 -6.41
C THR A 6 7.26 -25.41 -5.01
N ILE A 7 6.72 -24.60 -4.11
CA ILE A 7 7.18 -24.51 -2.72
C ILE A 7 6.03 -24.80 -1.77
N LYS A 8 6.34 -25.46 -0.65
CA LYS A 8 5.42 -25.55 0.50
C LYS A 8 5.71 -24.37 1.42
N VAL A 9 4.68 -23.61 1.75
CA VAL A 9 4.78 -22.46 2.66
C VAL A 9 3.78 -22.62 3.80
N LYS A 10 4.06 -21.93 4.92
CA LYS A 10 3.08 -21.80 6.00
C LYS A 10 1.86 -21.03 5.49
N GLU A 11 0.69 -21.36 6.03
CA GLU A 11 -0.57 -20.71 5.65
C GLU A 11 -0.54 -19.19 5.86
N GLU A 12 0.17 -18.71 6.88
CA GLU A 12 0.36 -17.29 7.16
C GLU A 12 1.03 -16.53 6.01
N VAL A 13 2.01 -17.16 5.36
CA VAL A 13 2.72 -16.59 4.20
C VAL A 13 1.77 -16.51 2.99
N LEU A 14 0.93 -17.53 2.80
CA LEU A 14 -0.08 -17.52 1.74
C LEU A 14 -1.10 -16.39 1.96
N ARG A 15 -1.63 -16.26 3.18
CA ARG A 15 -2.57 -15.17 3.53
C ARG A 15 -1.95 -13.79 3.32
N LEU A 16 -0.68 -13.62 3.68
CA LEU A 16 0.04 -12.37 3.43
C LEU A 16 0.18 -12.09 1.92
N ALA A 17 0.53 -13.10 1.13
CA ALA A 17 0.61 -12.98 -0.33
C ALA A 17 -0.73 -12.57 -0.96
N GLU A 18 -1.83 -13.13 -0.47
CA GLU A 18 -3.19 -12.78 -0.92
C GLU A 18 -3.54 -11.33 -0.61
N LYS A 19 -3.27 -10.86 0.62
CA LYS A 19 -3.45 -9.44 0.98
C LYS A 19 -2.61 -8.50 0.11
N MET A 20 -1.38 -8.87 -0.18
CA MET A 20 -0.51 -8.08 -1.07
C MET A 20 -1.11 -7.95 -2.48
N VAL A 21 -1.79 -8.98 -2.98
CA VAL A 21 -2.49 -8.92 -4.28
C VAL A 21 -3.77 -8.09 -4.16
N GLU A 22 -4.56 -8.28 -3.10
CA GLU A 22 -5.79 -7.50 -2.84
C GLU A 22 -5.51 -6.00 -2.79
N TYR A 23 -4.42 -5.60 -2.14
CA TYR A 23 -4.02 -4.19 -2.00
C TYR A 23 -3.20 -3.66 -3.18
N GLY A 24 -2.97 -4.47 -4.21
CA GLY A 24 -2.23 -4.04 -5.41
C GLY A 24 -0.71 -3.89 -5.22
N LEU A 25 -0.17 -4.38 -4.10
CA LEU A 25 1.28 -4.39 -3.82
C LEU A 25 2.01 -5.43 -4.67
N ALA A 26 1.30 -6.50 -5.06
CA ALA A 26 1.82 -7.54 -5.92
C ALA A 26 0.87 -7.84 -7.07
N ARG A 27 1.46 -8.22 -8.21
CA ARG A 27 0.72 -8.60 -9.43
C ARG A 27 0.14 -10.02 -9.36
N SER A 28 0.72 -10.88 -8.52
CA SER A 28 0.33 -12.28 -8.33
C SER A 28 0.90 -12.81 -7.02
N ARG A 29 0.42 -13.99 -6.56
CA ARG A 29 0.94 -14.67 -5.38
C ARG A 29 2.44 -14.98 -5.49
N SER A 30 2.91 -15.42 -6.66
CA SER A 30 4.33 -15.68 -6.89
C SER A 30 5.15 -14.39 -6.84
N HIS A 31 4.63 -13.28 -7.36
CA HIS A 31 5.30 -11.98 -7.25
C HIS A 31 5.37 -11.52 -5.79
N ALA A 32 4.30 -11.70 -5.01
CA ALA A 32 4.27 -11.38 -3.59
C ALA A 32 5.31 -12.20 -2.80
N ILE A 33 5.40 -13.50 -3.07
CA ILE A 33 6.39 -14.39 -2.44
C ILE A 33 7.81 -14.00 -2.81
N ASN A 34 8.07 -13.67 -4.09
CA ASN A 34 9.38 -13.21 -4.50
C ASN A 34 9.76 -11.90 -3.79
N LEU A 35 8.83 -10.95 -3.68
CA LEU A 35 9.04 -9.70 -2.93
C LEU A 35 9.34 -9.98 -1.45
N MET A 36 8.65 -10.93 -0.83
CA MET A 36 8.93 -11.36 0.54
C MET A 36 10.34 -11.96 0.69
N ILE A 37 10.78 -12.76 -0.29
CA ILE A 37 12.13 -13.36 -0.29
C ILE A 37 13.20 -12.27 -0.51
N GLU A 38 12.99 -11.34 -1.44
CA GLU A 38 13.96 -10.30 -1.78
C GLU A 38 14.10 -9.22 -0.70
N LYS A 39 12.99 -8.73 -0.17
CA LYS A 39 12.98 -7.60 0.78
C LYS A 39 13.00 -8.02 2.25
N GLY A 40 12.70 -9.29 2.53
CA GLY A 40 12.48 -9.83 3.86
C GLY A 40 11.02 -9.67 4.33
N LEU A 41 10.57 -10.63 5.13
CA LEU A 41 9.17 -10.76 5.54
C LEU A 41 8.70 -9.57 6.38
N ASP A 42 9.52 -9.09 7.32
CA ASP A 42 9.14 -8.05 8.28
C ASP A 42 8.80 -6.72 7.57
N LYS A 43 9.61 -6.32 6.58
CA LYS A 43 9.35 -5.11 5.79
C LYS A 43 8.04 -5.18 5.03
N ILE A 44 7.73 -6.35 4.46
CA ILE A 44 6.47 -6.57 3.74
C ILE A 44 5.28 -6.54 4.70
N VAL A 45 5.42 -7.11 5.89
CA VAL A 45 4.36 -7.07 6.91
C VAL A 45 4.05 -5.61 7.31
N GLU A 46 5.07 -4.79 7.52
CA GLU A 46 4.89 -3.35 7.81
C GLU A 46 4.19 -2.60 6.68
N GLU A 47 4.59 -2.86 5.44
CA GLU A 47 4.00 -2.25 4.25
C GLU A 47 2.51 -2.64 4.12
N VAL A 48 2.18 -3.92 4.24
CA VAL A 48 0.80 -4.40 4.21
C VAL A 48 -0.05 -3.76 5.32
N ARG A 49 0.48 -3.69 6.54
CA ARG A 49 -0.21 -3.05 7.68
C ARG A 49 -0.46 -1.55 7.44
N LEU A 50 0.47 -0.85 6.78
CA LEU A 50 0.27 0.55 6.41
C LEU A 50 -0.91 0.69 5.45
N TRP A 51 -0.98 -0.17 4.42
CA TRP A 51 -2.07 -0.18 3.46
C TRP A 51 -3.41 -0.56 4.07
N GLU A 52 -3.44 -1.50 5.02
CA GLU A 52 -4.65 -1.82 5.79
C GLU A 52 -5.18 -0.58 6.54
N ARG A 53 -4.30 0.15 7.24
CA ARG A 53 -4.70 1.38 7.94
C ARG A 53 -5.20 2.45 6.97
N MET A 54 -4.50 2.68 5.86
CA MET A 54 -4.93 3.65 4.86
C MET A 54 -6.31 3.29 4.28
N ARG A 55 -6.56 2.02 4.00
CA ARG A 55 -7.86 1.57 3.50
C ARG A 55 -8.98 1.90 4.49
N VAL A 56 -8.77 1.64 5.78
CA VAL A 56 -9.74 1.97 6.84
C VAL A 56 -10.02 3.47 6.88
N SER A 57 -8.97 4.30 6.91
CA SER A 57 -9.11 5.76 6.93
C SER A 57 -9.82 6.30 5.68
N VAL A 58 -9.53 5.73 4.50
CA VAL A 58 -10.22 6.10 3.26
C VAL A 58 -11.71 5.74 3.33
N GLU A 59 -12.06 4.58 3.88
CA GLU A 59 -13.47 4.18 4.05
C GLU A 59 -14.20 5.07 5.07
N GLU A 60 -13.54 5.52 6.13
CA GLU A 60 -14.09 6.50 7.08
C GLU A 60 -14.37 7.84 6.40
N LEU A 61 -13.40 8.37 5.66
CA LEU A 61 -13.55 9.63 4.91
C LEU A 61 -14.66 9.55 3.85
N LYS A 62 -14.82 8.39 3.19
CA LYS A 62 -15.93 8.15 2.27
C LYS A 62 -17.29 8.19 2.98
N LYS A 63 -17.41 7.57 4.17
CA LYS A 63 -18.65 7.63 4.98
C LYS A 63 -19.00 9.05 5.39
N GLU A 64 -18.00 9.87 5.68
CA GLU A 64 -18.14 11.29 6.00
C GLU A 64 -18.42 12.17 4.76
N ASN A 65 -18.50 11.56 3.57
CA ASN A 65 -18.68 12.24 2.28
C ASN A 65 -17.61 13.33 2.05
N TYR A 66 -16.40 13.09 2.56
CA TYR A 66 -15.31 14.04 2.51
C TYR A 66 -14.83 14.22 1.07
N ARG A 67 -15.12 15.37 0.47
CA ARG A 67 -14.61 15.74 -0.85
C ARG A 67 -13.22 16.34 -0.72
N ILE A 68 -12.26 15.75 -1.44
CA ILE A 68 -10.94 16.36 -1.67
C ILE A 68 -11.18 17.68 -2.41
N ARG A 69 -11.11 18.79 -1.68
CA ARG A 69 -11.06 20.12 -2.28
C ARG A 69 -9.64 20.31 -2.81
N HIS A 70 -9.48 20.95 -3.96
CA HIS A 70 -8.17 21.39 -4.44
C HIS A 70 -7.44 22.06 -3.27
N GLY A 71 -6.26 21.54 -2.91
CA GLY A 71 -5.60 21.79 -1.62
C GLY A 71 -5.06 23.21 -1.38
N GLY A 72 -5.67 24.25 -1.96
CA GLY A 72 -5.33 25.66 -1.68
C GLY A 72 -3.87 26.02 -1.96
N LEU A 73 -3.14 25.16 -2.68
CA LEU A 73 -1.69 25.25 -2.83
C LEU A 73 -1.28 26.58 -3.48
N SER A 74 -2.09 27.05 -4.44
CA SER A 74 -1.91 28.37 -5.05
C SER A 74 -2.14 29.53 -4.07
N GLU A 75 -3.10 29.42 -3.14
CA GLU A 75 -3.37 30.45 -2.12
C GLU A 75 -2.22 30.52 -1.10
N ILE A 76 -1.76 29.36 -0.62
CA ILE A 76 -0.61 29.24 0.30
C ILE A 76 0.67 29.79 -0.35
N LEU A 77 0.91 29.46 -1.63
CA LEU A 77 2.07 29.96 -2.37
C LEU A 77 1.98 31.46 -2.64
N ASN A 78 0.78 31.99 -2.89
CA ASN A 78 0.59 33.43 -3.06
C ASN A 78 0.80 34.19 -1.75
N GLU A 79 0.28 33.72 -0.62
CA GLU A 79 0.54 34.34 0.69
C GLU A 79 2.03 34.43 1.01
N GLY A 80 2.81 33.40 0.65
CA GLY A 80 4.27 33.42 0.80
C GLY A 80 5.00 34.39 -0.14
N ARG A 81 4.42 34.69 -1.32
CA ARG A 81 4.98 35.65 -2.29
C ARG A 81 4.65 37.10 -1.94
N THR A 82 3.48 37.36 -1.37
CA THR A 82 3.04 38.72 -1.01
C THR A 82 3.70 39.24 0.28
N LYS A 83 4.24 38.35 1.11
CA LYS A 83 4.99 38.69 2.34
C LYS A 83 6.49 38.97 2.12
N ARG A 84 6.94 39.09 0.85
CA ARG A 84 8.33 39.33 0.48
C ARG A 84 8.47 40.70 -0.18
#